data_AF-G2JBR8-F1
#
_entry.id   AF-G2JBR8-F1
#
_cell.length_a   1.000
_cell.length_b   1.000
_cell.length_c   1.000
_cell.angle_alpha   90.00
_cell.angle_beta   90.00
_cell.angle_gamma   90.00
#
_symmetry.space_group_name_H-M   'P 1'
#
loop_
_entity.id
_entity.type
_entity.pdbx_description
1 polymer ?
#
loop_
_entity_poly.entity_id
_entity_poly.type
_entity_poly.pdbx_seq_one_letter_code
_entity_poly.pdbx_strand_id
1 'polypeptide(L)'
;MMTHDQMAFAVSKLYPDLACWKDYWVAHPVESGSDKQIGEAEIVEWRADAPKPDLKTLKKTFNTHADEFNAQQVKAIRRAKLIGSDWTQLMDVPEQTRTQWAVYRQLLRDLPQQKDFPSQIVWPKPPTY
;
A
#
# COMPACT_ATOMS: atom_id res chain seq x y z
N MET A 1 -3.44 -5.03 -15.42
CA MET A 1 -2.04 -4.60 -15.52
C MET A 1 -1.44 -4.69 -14.13
N MET A 2 -0.34 -5.43 -13.96
CA MET A 2 0.33 -5.54 -12.65
C MET A 2 1.22 -4.32 -12.43
N THR A 3 1.11 -3.67 -11.28
CA THR A 3 1.94 -2.52 -10.94
C THR A 3 3.32 -2.94 -10.45
N HIS A 4 4.26 -1.99 -10.40
CA HIS A 4 5.58 -2.19 -9.80
C HIS A 4 5.49 -2.85 -8.42
N ASP A 5 4.70 -2.26 -7.52
CA ASP A 5 4.62 -2.71 -6.11
C ASP A 5 3.99 -4.09 -5.99
N GLN A 6 2.99 -4.39 -6.82
CA GLN A 6 2.37 -5.72 -6.87
C GLN A 6 3.37 -6.78 -7.34
N MET A 7 4.18 -6.47 -8.34
CA MET A 7 5.24 -7.36 -8.82
C MET A 7 6.32 -7.55 -7.74
N ALA A 8 6.80 -6.46 -7.14
CA ALA A 8 7.81 -6.53 -6.09
C ALA A 8 7.33 -7.35 -4.88
N PHE A 9 6.06 -7.20 -4.49
CA PHE A 9 5.42 -7.99 -3.45
C PHE A 9 5.29 -9.47 -3.82
N ALA A 10 4.92 -9.78 -5.07
CA ALA A 10 4.83 -11.18 -5.52
C ALA A 10 6.22 -11.85 -5.51
N VAL A 11 7.27 -11.14 -5.92
CA VAL A 11 8.65 -11.64 -5.85
C VAL A 11 9.08 -11.87 -4.40
N SER A 12 8.80 -10.93 -3.49
CA SER A 12 9.18 -11.09 -2.08
C SER A 12 8.44 -12.24 -1.39
N LYS A 13 7.26 -12.64 -1.88
CA LYS A 13 6.55 -13.84 -1.40
C LYS A 13 7.18 -15.14 -1.89
N LEU A 14 7.71 -15.16 -3.11
CA LEU A 14 8.40 -16.33 -3.65
C LEU A 14 9.82 -16.46 -3.10
N TYR A 15 10.49 -15.32 -2.92
CA TYR A 15 11.88 -15.23 -2.51
C TYR A 15 12.02 -14.17 -1.39
N PRO A 16 11.72 -14.55 -0.13
CA PRO A 16 11.75 -13.61 0.99
C PRO A 16 13.15 -13.05 1.30
N ASP A 17 14.20 -13.76 0.89
CA ASP A 17 15.59 -13.34 1.08
C ASP A 17 16.10 -12.35 0.03
N LEU A 18 15.34 -12.16 -1.06
CA LEU A 18 15.71 -11.26 -2.15
C LEU A 18 15.08 -9.89 -1.95
N ALA A 19 15.89 -8.85 -2.09
CA ALA A 19 15.45 -7.47 -2.01
C ALA A 19 15.37 -6.82 -3.39
N CYS A 20 14.23 -6.16 -3.66
CA CYS A 20 14.10 -5.26 -4.80
C CYS A 20 15.14 -4.14 -4.68
N TRP A 21 15.71 -3.72 -5.81
CA TRP A 21 16.80 -2.74 -5.94
C TRP A 21 18.17 -3.19 -5.39
N LYS A 22 18.32 -4.48 -5.05
CA LYS A 22 19.60 -5.08 -4.66
C LYS A 22 19.88 -6.36 -5.43
N ASP A 23 18.92 -7.29 -5.40
CA ASP A 23 19.06 -8.60 -6.03
C ASP A 23 18.24 -8.69 -7.33
N TYR A 24 17.22 -7.85 -7.47
CA TYR A 24 16.42 -7.71 -8.69
C TYR A 24 15.83 -6.30 -8.84
N TRP A 25 15.50 -5.91 -10.06
CA TRP A 25 14.90 -4.63 -10.39
C TRP A 25 13.61 -4.82 -11.16
N VAL A 26 12.57 -4.12 -10.73
CA VAL A 26 11.27 -4.08 -11.40
C VAL A 26 11.12 -2.71 -12.06
N ALA A 27 10.72 -2.68 -13.32
CA ALA A 27 10.35 -1.47 -14.01
C ALA A 27 8.99 -1.65 -14.70
N HIS A 28 8.35 -0.54 -15.06
CA HIS A 28 7.18 -0.56 -15.92
C HIS A 28 7.27 0.63 -16.89
N PRO A 29 6.71 0.52 -18.09
CA PRO A 29 6.66 1.65 -18.99
C PRO A 29 5.72 2.72 -18.42
N VAL A 30 6.13 3.97 -18.57
CA VAL A 30 5.38 5.17 -18.19
C VAL A 30 5.13 6.05 -19.40
N GLU A 31 4.04 6.82 -19.35
CA GLU A 31 3.74 7.83 -20.34
C GLU A 31 4.82 8.93 -20.36
N SER A 32 5.20 9.40 -21.54
CA SER A 32 6.18 10.49 -21.63
C SER A 32 5.64 11.77 -20.98
N GLY A 33 6.34 12.29 -19.98
CA GLY A 33 5.94 13.49 -19.23
C GLY A 33 4.95 13.24 -18.08
N SER A 34 4.72 11.98 -17.68
CA SER A 34 3.81 11.61 -16.61
C SER A 34 4.29 10.36 -15.87
N ASP A 35 3.98 10.24 -14.57
CA ASP A 35 4.28 9.04 -13.78
C ASP A 35 3.24 7.92 -13.98
N LYS A 36 2.34 8.09 -14.96
CA LYS A 36 1.28 7.13 -15.24
C LYS A 36 1.85 5.89 -15.92
N GLN A 37 1.69 4.75 -15.27
CA GLN A 37 1.98 3.44 -15.85
C GLN A 37 1.09 3.17 -17.08
N ILE A 38 1.72 2.81 -18.20
CA ILE A 38 1.04 2.54 -19.48
C ILE A 38 1.14 1.07 -19.94
N GLY A 39 1.92 0.25 -19.25
CA GLY A 39 2.10 -1.16 -19.60
C GLY A 39 2.49 -2.03 -18.40
N GLU A 40 2.58 -3.34 -18.62
CA GLU A 40 2.84 -4.29 -17.52
C GLU A 40 4.22 -4.06 -16.88
N ALA A 41 4.29 -4.18 -15.56
CA ALA A 41 5.57 -4.23 -14.88
C ALA A 41 6.34 -5.50 -15.30
N GLU A 42 7.66 -5.39 -15.37
CA GLU A 42 8.58 -6.48 -15.69
C GLU A 42 9.86 -6.39 -14.86
N ILE A 43 10.47 -7.55 -14.62
CA ILE A 43 11.78 -7.63 -13.98
C ILE A 43 12.82 -7.36 -15.07
N VAL A 44 13.40 -6.17 -15.05
CA VAL A 44 14.41 -5.73 -16.03
C VAL A 44 15.79 -6.33 -15.73
N GLU A 45 16.09 -6.56 -14.46
CA GLU A 45 17.38 -7.08 -14.03
C GLU A 45 17.21 -8.10 -12.91
N TRP A 46 17.95 -9.20 -13.00
CA TRP A 46 17.93 -10.30 -12.04
C TRP A 46 19.37 -10.72 -11.74
N ARG A 47 19.81 -10.48 -10.51
CA ARG A 47 21.17 -10.76 -10.03
C ARG A 47 21.21 -11.89 -9.00
N ALA A 48 20.09 -12.52 -8.70
CA ALA A 48 20.02 -13.63 -7.76
C ALA A 48 20.39 -14.96 -8.42
N ASP A 49 21.00 -15.86 -7.65
CA ASP A 49 21.32 -17.23 -8.10
C ASP A 49 20.06 -18.12 -8.27
N ALA A 50 18.91 -17.65 -7.81
CA ALA A 50 17.62 -18.31 -7.96
C ALA A 50 17.05 -18.17 -9.39
N PRO A 51 16.18 -19.08 -9.85
CA PRO A 51 15.56 -18.96 -11.16
C PRO A 51 14.61 -17.75 -11.21
N LYS A 52 14.76 -16.92 -12.25
CA LYS A 52 13.86 -15.78 -12.51
C LYS A 52 12.41 -16.28 -12.63
N PRO A 53 11.47 -15.78 -11.80
CA PRO A 53 10.09 -16.22 -11.84
C PRO A 53 9.39 -15.73 -13.11
N ASP A 54 8.48 -16.57 -13.64
CA ASP A 54 7.63 -16.19 -14.77
C ASP A 54 6.51 -15.23 -14.33
N LEU A 55 6.10 -14.35 -15.24
CA LEU A 55 5.03 -13.37 -15.03
C LEU A 55 3.70 -14.05 -14.67
N LYS A 56 3.41 -15.24 -15.22
CA LYS A 56 2.22 -16.02 -14.87
C LYS A 56 2.25 -16.48 -13.41
N THR A 57 3.41 -16.93 -12.94
CA THR A 57 3.61 -17.32 -11.55
C THR A 57 3.48 -16.13 -10.62
N LEU A 58 4.09 -14.99 -10.97
CA LEU A 58 3.99 -13.75 -10.19
C LEU A 58 2.54 -13.26 -10.07
N LYS A 59 1.79 -13.23 -11.17
CA LYS A 59 0.36 -12.87 -11.16
C LYS A 59 -0.45 -13.83 -10.28
N LYS A 60 -0.17 -15.14 -10.35
CA LYS A 60 -0.83 -16.14 -9.51
C LYS A 60 -0.53 -15.92 -8.02
N THR A 61 0.74 -15.77 -7.65
CA THR A 61 1.16 -15.51 -6.27
C THR A 61 0.54 -14.21 -5.76
N PHE A 62 0.57 -13.14 -6.56
CA PHE A 62 -0.07 -11.89 -6.20
C PHE A 62 -1.56 -12.09 -5.92
N ASN A 63 -2.31 -12.74 -6.82
CA ASN A 63 -3.73 -12.98 -6.63
C ASN A 63 -4.03 -13.78 -5.35
N THR A 64 -3.17 -14.74 -5.00
CA THR A 64 -3.29 -15.49 -3.73
C THR A 64 -3.07 -14.60 -2.50
N HIS A 65 -2.21 -13.60 -2.59
CA HIS A 65 -1.87 -12.69 -1.48
C HIS A 65 -2.44 -11.27 -1.65
N ALA A 66 -3.41 -11.09 -2.55
CA ALA A 66 -3.92 -9.77 -2.90
C ALA A 66 -4.57 -9.08 -1.69
N ASP A 67 -5.28 -9.85 -0.86
CA ASP A 67 -5.86 -9.34 0.38
C ASP A 67 -4.81 -8.86 1.37
N GLU A 68 -3.69 -9.58 1.47
CA GLU A 68 -2.58 -9.18 2.35
C GLU A 68 -1.94 -7.88 1.86
N PHE A 69 -1.69 -7.78 0.55
CA PHE A 69 -1.18 -6.55 -0.05
C PHE A 69 -2.13 -5.36 0.19
N ASN A 70 -3.42 -5.54 -0.07
CA ASN A 70 -4.44 -4.50 0.15
C ASN A 70 -4.49 -4.09 1.62
N ALA A 71 -4.47 -5.05 2.56
CA ALA A 71 -4.45 -4.77 3.99
C ALA A 71 -3.20 -3.96 4.41
N GLN A 72 -2.03 -4.26 3.83
CA GLN A 72 -0.80 -3.49 4.07
C GLN A 72 -0.91 -2.05 3.54
N GLN A 73 -1.44 -1.87 2.33
CA GLN A 73 -1.67 -0.53 1.75
C GLN A 73 -2.60 0.29 2.62
N VAL A 74 -3.70 -0.31 3.07
CA VAL A 74 -4.65 0.35 3.96
C VAL A 74 -4.01 0.71 5.30
N LYS A 75 -3.21 -0.19 5.87
CA LYS A 75 -2.46 0.08 7.10
C LYS A 75 -1.51 1.28 6.94
N ALA A 76 -0.83 1.39 5.80
CA ALA A 76 0.05 2.51 5.48
C ALA A 76 -0.73 3.83 5.36
N ILE A 77 -1.82 3.85 4.59
CA ILE A 77 -2.69 5.04 4.43
C ILE A 77 -3.28 5.46 5.78
N ARG A 78 -3.78 4.50 6.57
CA ARG A 78 -4.29 4.75 7.93
C ARG A 78 -3.23 5.39 8.81
N ARG A 79 -2.00 4.87 8.79
CA ARG A 79 -0.89 5.43 9.56
C ARG A 79 -0.59 6.86 9.12
N ALA A 80 -0.53 7.13 7.83
CA ALA A 80 -0.32 8.49 7.30
C ALA A 80 -1.41 9.47 7.76
N LYS A 81 -2.69 9.07 7.71
CA LYS A 81 -3.82 9.89 8.17
C LYS A 81 -3.81 10.13 9.69
N LEU A 82 -3.40 9.14 10.48
CA LEU A 82 -3.22 9.31 11.92
C LEU A 82 -2.07 10.27 12.23
N ILE A 83 -0.93 10.15 11.55
CA ILE A 83 0.19 11.09 11.71
C ILE A 83 -0.24 12.51 11.31
N GLY A 84 -0.92 12.67 10.16
CA GLY A 84 -1.38 13.97 9.68
C GLY A 84 -2.46 14.63 10.56
N SER A 85 -3.09 13.87 11.45
CA SER A 85 -4.08 14.39 12.43
C SER A 85 -3.52 14.46 13.85
N ASP A 86 -2.23 14.22 14.06
CA ASP A 86 -1.67 14.12 15.40
C ASP A 86 -1.67 15.45 16.16
N TRP A 87 -1.40 16.54 15.43
CA TRP A 87 -1.44 17.91 15.98
C TRP A 87 -2.77 18.25 16.64
N THR A 88 -3.88 17.66 16.19
CA THR A 88 -5.24 17.94 16.72
C THR A 88 -5.47 17.42 18.15
N GLN A 89 -4.57 16.56 18.64
CA GLN A 89 -4.66 15.91 19.94
C GLN A 89 -3.86 16.64 21.03
N LEU A 90 -3.15 17.71 20.66
CA LEU A 90 -2.36 18.50 21.59
C LEU A 90 -3.27 19.33 22.53
N MET A 91 -2.74 19.68 23.71
CA MET A 91 -3.51 20.36 24.76
C MET A 91 -3.86 21.82 24.44
N ASP A 92 -3.10 22.44 23.53
CA ASP A 92 -3.28 23.79 23.02
C ASP A 92 -4.41 23.90 21.97
N VAL A 93 -4.82 22.78 21.37
CA VAL A 93 -5.92 22.74 20.40
C VAL A 93 -7.27 22.88 21.11
N PRO A 94 -8.22 23.69 20.60
CA PRO A 94 -9.56 23.81 21.17
C PRO A 94 -10.24 22.47 21.40
N GLU A 95 -10.96 22.33 22.52
CA GLU A 95 -11.61 21.08 22.91
C GLU A 95 -12.60 20.56 21.87
N GLN A 96 -13.31 21.47 21.19
CA GLN A 96 -14.22 21.14 20.10
C GLN A 96 -13.50 20.42 18.96
N THR A 97 -12.37 20.98 18.49
CA THR A 97 -11.53 20.37 17.46
C THR A 97 -10.98 19.04 17.95
N ARG A 98 -10.43 18.99 19.17
CA ARG A 98 -9.86 17.76 19.74
C ARG A 98 -10.88 16.61 19.78
N THR A 99 -12.10 16.90 20.21
CA THR A 99 -13.20 15.92 20.33
C THR A 99 -13.64 15.40 18.96
N GLN A 100 -13.84 16.29 17.98
CA GLN A 100 -14.22 15.89 16.62
C GLN A 100 -13.14 15.02 15.96
N TRP A 101 -11.87 15.41 16.11
CA TRP A 101 -10.75 14.66 15.54
C TRP A 101 -10.47 13.36 16.29
N ALA A 102 -10.79 13.25 17.58
CA ALA A 102 -10.72 12.00 18.33
C ALA A 102 -11.68 10.95 17.73
N VAL A 103 -12.92 11.34 17.41
CA VAL A 103 -13.89 10.46 16.73
C VAL A 103 -13.37 10.03 15.36
N TYR A 104 -12.87 10.97 14.55
CA TYR A 104 -12.27 10.66 13.24
C TYR A 104 -11.10 9.67 13.35
N ARG A 105 -10.17 9.89 14.30
CA ARG A 105 -9.04 8.99 14.55
C ARG A 105 -9.48 7.61 15.01
N GLN A 106 -10.57 7.52 15.77
CA GLN A 106 -11.15 6.24 16.17
C GLN A 106 -11.72 5.48 14.97
N LEU A 107 -12.51 6.15 14.11
CA LEU A 107 -13.01 5.56 12.86
C LEU A 107 -11.88 5.06 11.95
N LEU A 108 -10.73 5.77 11.91
CA LEU A 108 -9.54 5.29 11.19
C LEU A 108 -8.96 4.01 11.80
N ARG A 109 -8.95 3.86 13.13
CA ARG A 109 -8.45 2.64 13.79
C ARG A 109 -9.37 1.45 13.55
N ASP A 110 -10.67 1.71 13.45
CA ASP A 110 -11.72 0.70 13.27
C ASP A 110 -11.89 0.24 11.81
N LEU A 111 -11.15 0.81 10.86
CA LEU A 111 -11.19 0.38 9.44
C LEU A 111 -11.04 -1.15 9.22
N PRO A 112 -10.17 -1.88 9.92
CA PRO A 112 -10.07 -3.34 9.75
C PRO A 112 -11.30 -4.12 10.21
N GLN A 113 -12.24 -3.49 10.92
CA GLN A 113 -13.49 -4.09 11.37
C GLN A 113 -14.63 -3.91 10.34
N GLN A 114 -14.38 -3.18 9.23
CA GLN A 114 -15.37 -3.04 8.17
C GLN A 114 -15.60 -4.38 7.47
N LYS A 115 -16.86 -4.65 7.13
CA LYS A 115 -17.31 -5.91 6.51
C LYS A 115 -16.56 -6.26 5.21
N ASP A 116 -16.17 -5.25 4.44
CA ASP A 116 -15.56 -5.42 3.11
C ASP A 116 -14.03 -5.23 3.13
N PHE A 117 -13.42 -5.13 4.31
CA PHE A 117 -11.96 -5.07 4.47
C PHE A 117 -11.31 -6.37 3.97
N PRO A 118 -10.18 -6.31 3.25
CA PRO A 118 -9.41 -5.12 2.83
C PRO A 118 -9.74 -4.62 1.42
N SER A 119 -10.73 -5.22 0.74
CA SER A 119 -11.01 -5.01 -0.68
C SER A 119 -11.77 -3.71 -0.97
N GLN A 120 -12.75 -3.36 -0.14
CA GLN A 120 -13.46 -2.09 -0.19
C GLN A 120 -13.48 -1.45 1.20
N ILE A 121 -13.06 -0.19 1.27
CA ILE A 121 -12.97 0.54 2.53
C ILE A 121 -13.59 1.91 2.37
N VAL A 122 -14.50 2.21 3.28
CA VAL A 122 -15.09 3.53 3.41
C VAL A 122 -14.19 4.35 4.34
N TRP A 123 -13.42 5.26 3.77
CA TRP A 123 -12.58 6.17 4.54
C TRP A 123 -13.44 7.25 5.20
N PRO A 124 -13.29 7.50 6.52
CA PRO A 124 -13.96 8.62 7.15
C PRO A 124 -13.48 9.94 6.55
N LYS A 125 -14.37 10.94 6.50
CA LYS A 125 -14.01 12.29 6.06
C LYS A 125 -13.41 13.04 7.25
N PRO A 126 -12.30 13.78 7.07
CA PRO A 126 -11.75 14.60 8.14
C PRO A 126 -12.77 15.69 8.53
N PRO A 127 -12.88 16.05 9.82
CA PRO A 127 -13.67 17.19 10.26
C PRO A 127 -13.15 18.49 9.65
N THR A 128 -14.03 19.47 9.49
CA THR A 128 -13.64 20.86 9.25
C THR A 128 -13.31 21.52 10.58
N TYR A 129 -12.29 22.38 10.59
CA TYR A 129 -11.91 23.19 11.75
C TYR A 129 -12.62 24.53 11.74
#